data_AF-A0A9D2KDA8-F1
#
_entry.id   AF-A0A9D2KDA8-F1
#
_cell.length_a   1.000
_cell.length_b   1.000
_cell.length_c   1.000
_cell.angle_alpha   90.00
_cell.angle_beta   90.00
_cell.angle_gamma   90.00
#
_symmetry.space_group_name_H-M   'P 1'
#
loop_
_entity.id
_entity.type
_entity.pdbx_description
1 polymer ?
#
loop_
_entity_poly.entity_id
_entity_poly.type
_entity_poly.pdbx_seq_one_letter_code
_entity_poly.pdbx_strand_id
1 'polypeptide(L)' 'MNTPTYTGTELYQILLPGHEAAEVMEEWLERNIQADIRFRRARTKGCVVMETRDVLFANRIRQWHPGCKVNITK' A
#
# COMPACT_ATOMS: atom_id res chain seq x y z
N MET A 1 -23.02 13.44 -0.42
CA MET A 1 -21.84 12.62 -0.05
C MET A 1 -20.88 12.69 -1.22
N ASN A 2 -19.71 13.32 -1.07
CA ASN A 2 -18.70 13.35 -2.13
C ASN A 2 -18.00 11.98 -2.12
N THR A 3 -18.43 11.07 -3.00
CA THR A 3 -17.65 9.87 -3.29
C THR A 3 -16.41 10.32 -4.05
N PRO A 4 -15.18 10.08 -3.53
CA PRO A 4 -13.98 10.34 -4.32
C PRO A 4 -14.06 9.47 -5.58
N THR A 5 -14.16 10.12 -6.74
CA THR A 5 -14.13 9.46 -8.03
C THR A 5 -12.70 8.99 -8.29
N TYR A 6 -12.50 7.68 -8.31
CA TYR A 6 -11.23 7.06 -8.69
C TYR A 6 -11.02 7.27 -10.19
N THR A 7 -9.93 7.92 -10.55
CA THR A 7 -9.61 8.23 -11.95
C THR A 7 -8.58 7.28 -12.57
N GLY A 8 -7.98 6.41 -11.75
CA GLY A 8 -6.95 5.46 -12.19
C GLY A 8 -5.54 6.04 -12.22
N THR A 9 -5.38 7.30 -11.81
CA THR A 9 -4.08 7.98 -11.72
C THR A 9 -3.59 8.12 -10.28
N GLU A 10 -4.44 7.80 -9.30
CA GLU A 10 -4.12 7.95 -7.89
C GLU A 10 -2.97 7.03 -7.46
N LEU A 11 -2.04 7.57 -6.67
CA LEU A 11 -0.99 6.82 -6.00
C LEU A 11 -1.40 6.60 -4.53
N TYR A 12 -1.53 5.34 -4.15
CA TYR A 12 -1.77 4.91 -2.78
C TYR A 12 -0.44 4.76 -2.06
N GLN A 13 -0.24 5.53 -1.00
CA GLN A 13 0.92 5.43 -0.12
C GLN A 13 0.47 4.85 1.22
N ILE A 14 0.92 3.64 1.53
CA ILE A 14 0.53 2.91 2.73
C ILE A 14 1.73 2.84 3.67
N LEU A 15 1.61 3.44 4.85
CA LEU A 15 2.61 3.36 5.91
C LEU A 15 2.40 2.08 6.71
N LEU A 16 3.42 1.23 6.73
CA LEU A 16 3.44 -0.06 7.43
C LEU A 16 4.63 -0.13 8.40
N PRO A 17 4.51 -0.81 9.54
CA PRO A 17 5.66 -1.35 10.26
C PRO A 17 6.54 -2.21 9.34
N GLY A 18 7.84 -2.24 9.59
CA GLY A 18 8.79 -2.96 8.74
C GLY A 18 8.53 -4.47 8.63
N HIS A 19 7.99 -5.10 9.68
CA HIS A 19 7.64 -6.53 9.64
C HIS A 19 6.40 -6.77 8.76
N GLU A 20 5.32 -6.00 8.91
CA GLU A 20 4.14 -6.10 8.06
C GLU A 20 4.48 -5.85 6.58
N ALA A 21 5.40 -4.92 6.30
CA ALA A 21 5.83 -4.70 4.92
C ALA A 21 6.66 -5.85 4.33
N ALA A 22 7.37 -6.62 5.17
CA ALA A 22 8.02 -7.84 4.72
C ALA A 22 6.99 -8.90 4.35
N GLU A 23 5.94 -9.08 5.17
CA GLU A 23 4.81 -9.98 4.87
C GLU A 23 4.12 -9.61 3.55
N VAL A 24 3.87 -8.32 3.31
CA VAL A 24 3.29 -7.84 2.03
C VAL A 24 4.19 -8.16 0.83
N MET A 25 5.52 -8.06 1.00
CA MET A 25 6.48 -8.34 -0.06
C MET A 25 6.58 -9.83 -0.36
N GLU A 26 6.62 -10.67 0.68
CA GLU A 26 6.59 -12.13 0.55
C GLU A 26 5.34 -12.56 -0.22
N GLU A 27 4.18 -12.06 0.17
CA GLU A 27 2.93 -12.41 -0.50
C GLU A 27 2.89 -11.94 -1.96
N TRP A 28 3.36 -10.72 -2.24
CA TRP A 28 3.43 -10.20 -3.59
C TRP A 28 4.27 -11.10 -4.51
N LEU A 29 5.41 -11.57 -4.01
CA LEU A 29 6.32 -12.46 -4.74
C LEU A 29 5.76 -13.89 -4.87
N GLU A 30 5.23 -14.46 -3.79
CA GLU A 30 4.73 -15.84 -3.77
C GLU A 30 3.46 -16.03 -4.60
N ARG A 31 2.58 -15.03 -4.62
CA ARG A 31 1.30 -15.11 -5.32
C ARG A 31 1.36 -14.61 -6.76
N ASN A 32 2.56 -14.23 -7.25
CA ASN A 32 2.79 -13.67 -8.58
C ASN A 32 1.78 -12.56 -8.94
N ILE A 33 1.51 -11.68 -7.98
CA ILE A 33 0.50 -10.63 -8.14
C ILE A 33 1.06 -9.55 -9.07
N GLN A 34 0.39 -9.32 -10.20
CA GLN A 34 0.75 -8.25 -11.13
C GLN A 34 0.23 -6.89 -10.61
N ALA A 35 0.86 -6.37 -9.57
CA ALA A 35 0.65 -5.03 -9.05
C ALA A 35 1.93 -4.20 -9.17
N ASP A 36 1.78 -2.90 -9.42
CA ASP A 36 2.89 -1.96 -9.34
C ASP A 36 3.17 -1.68 -7.85
N ILE A 37 4.30 -2.17 -7.34
CA ILE A 37 4.68 -1.97 -5.95
C ILE A 37 6.05 -1.32 -5.86
N ARG A 38 6.14 -0.27 -5.06
CA ARG A 38 7.40 0.35 -4.68
C ARG A 38 7.48 0.53 -3.18
N PHE A 39 8.55 0.02 -2.57
CA PHE A 39 8.85 0.29 -1.17
C PHE A 39 9.85 1.44 -1.04
N ARG A 40 9.62 2.30 -0.06
CA ARG A 40 10.56 3.37 0.32
C ARG A 40 10.66 3.51 1.82
N ARG A 41 11.82 3.96 2.29
CA ARG A 41 12.06 4.24 3.71
C ARG A 41 11.10 5.34 4.18
N ALA A 42 10.39 5.09 5.28
CA ALA A 42 9.57 6.11 5.92
C ALA A 42 10.44 7.02 6.79
N ARG A 43 9.95 8.24 7.08
CA ARG A 43 10.54 9.10 8.12
C ARG A 43 10.32 8.53 9.52
N THR A 44 9.20 7.84 9.73
CA THR A 44 8.88 7.17 10.99
C THR A 44 9.80 5.97 11.18
N LYS A 45 10.52 5.93 12.31
CA LYS A 45 11.46 4.85 12.62
C LYS A 45 10.75 3.51 12.68
N GLY A 46 11.34 2.49 12.05
CA GLY A 46 10.78 1.14 12.00
C GLY A 46 9.61 0.97 11.03
N CYS A 47 9.27 2.00 10.25
CA CYS A 47 8.22 1.93 9.24
C CYS A 47 8.80 2.06 7.82
N VAL A 48 8.02 1.58 6.86
CA VAL A 48 8.23 1.79 5.43
C VAL A 48 6.94 2.29 4.81
N VAL A 49 7.06 2.94 3.65
CA VAL A 49 5.92 3.30 2.83
C VAL A 49 5.92 2.38 1.62
N MET A 50 4.81 1.68 1.41
CA MET A 50 4.49 0.97 0.19
C MET A 50 3.69 1.90 -0.72
N GLU A 51 4.07 1.99 -1.99
CA GLU A 51 3.37 2.78 -2.99
C GLU A 51 2.84 1.86 -4.08
N THR A 52 1.59 2.08 -4.51
CA THR A 52 0.93 1.36 -5.61
C THR A 52 -0.15 2.21 -6.25
N ARG A 53 -0.42 2.01 -7.54
CA ARG A 53 -1.61 2.56 -8.21
C ARG A 53 -2.75 1.56 -8.28
N ASP A 54 -2.49 0.29 -7.96
CA ASP A 54 -3.53 -0.73 -7.89
C ASP A 54 -4.42 -0.53 -6.66
N VAL A 55 -5.62 0.00 -6.90
CA VAL A 55 -6.65 0.21 -5.87
C VAL A 55 -7.12 -1.08 -5.20
N LEU A 56 -7.17 -2.20 -5.93
CA LEU A 56 -7.60 -3.48 -5.38
C LEU A 56 -6.54 -4.03 -4.45
N PHE A 57 -5.27 -3.91 -4.84
CA PHE A 57 -4.14 -4.28 -4.01
C PHE A 57 -4.05 -3.38 -2.76
N ALA A 58 -4.16 -2.07 -2.92
CA ALA A 58 -4.18 -1.13 -1.79
C ALA A 58 -5.31 -1.44 -0.79
N ASN A 59 -6.52 -1.74 -1.29
CA ASN A 59 -7.65 -2.09 -0.44
C ASN A 59 -7.45 -3.43 0.29
N ARG A 60 -6.81 -4.41 -0.35
CA ARG A 60 -6.44 -5.68 0.26
C ARG A 60 -5.46 -5.50 1.41
N ILE A 61 -4.39 -4.72 1.21
CA ILE A 61 -3.42 -4.41 2.28
C ILE A 61 -4.11 -3.74 3.46
N ARG A 62 -5.03 -2.81 3.21
CA ARG A 62 -5.81 -2.16 4.28
C ARG A 62 -6.67 -3.14 5.08
N GLN A 63 -7.21 -4.18 4.45
CA GLN A 63 -8.02 -5.19 5.13
C GLN A 63 -7.18 -6.11 6.01
N TRP A 64 -5.96 -6.46 5.56
CA TRP A 64 -5.07 -7.35 6.32
C TRP A 64 -4.27 -6.64 7.40
N HIS A 65 -3.92 -5.38 7.16
CA HIS A 65 -3.19 -4.54 8.10
C HIS A 65 -4.09 -3.36 8.51
N PRO A 66 -5.12 -3.56 9.35
CA PRO A 66 -6.08 -2.53 9.70
C PRO A 66 -5.47 -1.33 10.45
N GLY A 67 -4.27 -1.49 11.02
CA GLY A 67 -3.50 -0.42 11.65
C GLY A 67 -2.70 0.45 10.67
N CYS A 68 -2.65 0.11 9.38
CA CYS A 68 -1.91 0.86 8.39
C CYS A 68 -2.52 2.25 8.16
N LYS A 69 -1.68 3.22 7.77
CA LYS A 69 -2.14 4.56 7.37
C LYS A 69 -2.07 4.70 5.87
N VAL A 70 -3.19 5.06 5.24
CA VAL A 70 -3.28 5.25 3.79
C VAL A 70 -3.37 6.73 3.47
N ASN A 71 -2.47 7.20 2.61
CA ASN A 71 -2.53 8.51 1.97
C ASN A 71 -2.77 8.30 0.46
N ILE A 72 -3.66 9.09 -0.14
CA ILE A 72 -3.98 9.02 -1.57
C ILE A 72 -3.58 10.33 -2.20
N THR A 73 -2.68 10.26 -3.18
CA THR A 73 -2.23 11.43 -3.96
C THR A 73 -2.64 11.30 -5.43
N LYS A 74 -2.78 12.42 -6.13
CA LYS A 74 -2.99 12.46 -7.59
C LYS A 74 -1.67 12.48 -8.34
#